data_AF-A0A645J419-F1
#
_entry.id   AF-A0A645J419-F1
#
_cell.length_a   1.000
_cell.length_b   1.000
_cell.length_c   1.000
_cell.angle_alpha   90.00
_cell.angle_beta   90.00
_cell.angle_gamma   90.00
#
_symmetry.space_group_name_H-M   'P 1'
#
loop_
_entity.id
_entity.type
_entity.pdbx_description
1 polymer ?
#
loop_
_entity_poly.entity_id
_entity_poly.type
_entity_poly.pdbx_seq_one_letter_code
_entity_poly.pdbx_strand_id
1 'polypeptide(L)'
;MSASVPFAKGNILSDEQLTKIGQKYGKDVGQVIIRWNLQKGNCVIPKSSKPKRIESNFNVFDFELSKEDMYVLNSMENGNSYCSDSSIFDGAFWNIEDNLINKE
;
A
#
# COMPACT_ATOMS: atom_id res chain seq x y z
N MET A 1 -3.10 7.46 -11.31
CA MET A 1 -3.22 7.32 -9.84
C MET A 1 -2.23 6.27 -9.39
N SER A 2 -1.10 6.71 -8.86
CA SER A 2 -0.03 5.83 -8.38
C SER A 2 -0.30 5.51 -6.91
N ALA A 3 -0.81 4.32 -6.58
CA ALA A 3 -0.96 3.94 -5.18
C ALA A 3 0.42 3.55 -4.64
N SER A 4 1.09 4.52 -4.02
CA SER A 4 2.17 4.21 -3.09
C SER A 4 1.51 3.41 -1.97
N VAL A 5 1.88 2.13 -1.84
CA VAL A 5 1.48 1.26 -0.71
C VAL A 5 1.37 2.11 0.55
N PRO A 6 0.20 2.18 1.20
CA PRO A 6 0.15 2.78 2.51
C PRO A 6 0.80 1.74 3.43
N PHE A 7 2.14 1.79 3.55
CA PHE A 7 2.76 1.41 4.82
C PHE A 7 2.29 2.46 5.83
N ALA A 8 1.02 2.30 6.24
CA ALA A 8 0.33 3.17 7.15
C ALA A 8 1.16 3.29 8.42
N LYS A 9 1.29 4.51 8.92
CA LYS A 9 1.77 4.76 10.28
C LYS A 9 0.87 3.96 11.24
N GLY A 10 1.48 3.09 12.05
CA GLY A 10 0.81 2.09 12.90
C GLY A 10 1.09 0.68 12.39
N ASN A 11 1.42 -0.25 13.28
CA ASN A 11 1.94 -1.60 12.94
C ASN A 11 0.91 -2.49 12.22
N ILE A 12 0.54 -2.15 10.99
CA ILE A 12 -0.37 -2.97 10.15
C ILE A 12 0.22 -4.34 9.84
N LEU A 13 1.56 -4.46 9.85
CA LEU A 13 2.26 -5.74 9.73
C LEU A 13 2.05 -6.67 10.93
N SER A 14 1.51 -6.17 12.04
CA SER A 14 1.29 -6.92 13.28
C SER A 14 -0.18 -7.15 13.59
N ASP A 15 -1.09 -6.83 12.67
CA ASP A 15 -2.50 -7.17 12.84
C ASP A 15 -2.68 -8.69 12.81
N GLU A 16 -3.34 -9.24 13.83
CA GLU A 16 -3.59 -10.68 13.94
C GLU A 16 -4.43 -11.21 12.79
N GLN A 17 -5.35 -10.41 12.24
CA GLN A 17 -6.19 -10.82 11.12
C GLN A 17 -5.36 -10.95 9.83
N LEU A 18 -4.52 -9.96 9.56
CA LEU A 18 -3.60 -10.00 8.42
C LEU A 18 -2.59 -11.13 8.54
N THR A 19 -2.10 -11.39 9.75
CA THR A 19 -1.19 -12.51 10.02
C THR A 19 -1.87 -13.85 9.76
N LYS A 20 -3.12 -14.03 10.19
CA LYS A 20 -3.92 -15.25 9.91
C LYS A 20 -4.15 -15.46 8.41
N ILE A 21 -4.49 -14.40 7.68
CA ILE A 21 -4.63 -14.47 6.22
C ILE A 21 -3.28 -14.81 5.57
N GLY A 22 -2.19 -14.16 5.99
CA GLY A 22 -0.84 -14.48 5.52
C GLY A 22 -0.48 -15.95 5.73
N GLN A 23 -0.74 -16.47 6.94
CA GLN A 23 -0.50 -17.88 7.26
C GLN A 23 -1.33 -18.84 6.41
N LYS A 24 -2.60 -18.52 6.13
CA LYS A 24 -3.48 -19.32 5.26
C LYS A 24 -2.89 -19.52 3.87
N TYR A 25 -2.19 -18.52 3.34
CA TYR A 25 -1.56 -18.54 2.02
C TYR A 25 -0.05 -18.83 2.03
N GLY A 26 0.57 -18.96 3.21
CA GLY A 26 2.02 -19.08 3.34
C GLY A 26 2.77 -17.80 2.88
N LYS A 27 2.16 -16.63 3.06
CA LYS A 27 2.65 -15.33 2.59
C LYS A 27 2.86 -14.36 3.73
N ASP A 28 3.77 -13.40 3.52
CA ASP A 28 3.97 -12.29 4.45
C ASP A 28 2.79 -11.29 4.38
N VAL A 29 2.53 -10.58 5.47
CA VAL A 29 1.47 -9.55 5.53
C VAL A 29 1.66 -8.50 4.42
N GLY A 30 2.89 -8.12 4.10
CA GLY A 30 3.16 -7.19 3.00
C GLY A 30 2.70 -7.72 1.64
N GLN A 31 2.85 -9.02 1.39
CA GLN A 31 2.41 -9.68 0.16
C GLN A 31 0.88 -9.72 0.07
N VAL A 32 0.20 -10.01 1.19
CA VAL A 32 -1.26 -9.99 1.28
C VAL A 32 -1.82 -8.60 0.95
N ILE A 33 -1.23 -7.53 1.51
CA ILE A 33 -1.68 -6.15 1.26
C ILE A 33 -1.48 -5.75 -0.20
N ILE A 34 -0.34 -6.11 -0.80
CA ILE A 34 -0.08 -5.84 -2.22
C ILE A 34 -1.11 -6.60 -3.07
N ARG A 35 -1.33 -7.90 -2.81
CA ARG A 35 -2.27 -8.71 -3.58
C ARG A 35 -3.70 -8.20 -3.47
N TRP A 36 -4.13 -7.79 -2.28
CA TRP A 36 -5.43 -7.20 -2.03
C TRP A 36 -5.67 -5.96 -2.89
N ASN A 37 -4.70 -5.04 -2.92
CA ASN A 37 -4.80 -3.84 -3.76
C ASN A 37 -4.81 -4.18 -5.26
N LEU A 38 -3.99 -5.14 -5.70
CA LEU A 38 -3.99 -5.59 -7.09
C LEU A 38 -5.34 -6.18 -7.50
N GLN A 39 -5.98 -7.00 -6.65
CA GLN A 39 -7.31 -7.55 -6.91
C GLN A 39 -8.43 -6.51 -6.88
N LYS A 40 -8.27 -5.40 -6.16
CA LYS A 40 -9.16 -4.23 -6.25
C LYS A 40 -9.00 -3.44 -7.55
N GLY A 41 -8.00 -3.76 -8.38
CA GLY A 41 -7.67 -3.03 -9.59
C GLY A 41 -6.76 -1.82 -9.36
N ASN A 42 -6.17 -1.69 -8.17
CA ASN A 42 -5.25 -0.59 -7.85
C ASN A 42 -3.81 -0.93 -8.27
N CYS A 43 -3.10 0.07 -8.82
CA CYS A 43 -1.67 -0.06 -9.12
C CYS A 43 -0.83 0.23 -7.86
N VAL A 44 0.01 -0.72 -7.47
CA VAL A 44 0.78 -0.68 -6.21
C VAL A 44 2.27 -0.50 -6.49
N ILE A 45 2.92 0.47 -5.85
CA ILE A 45 4.38 0.69 -5.98
C ILE A 45 5.07 0.48 -4.62
N PRO A 46 5.50 -0.76 -4.29
CA PRO A 46 6.12 -1.04 -3.01
C PRO A 46 7.55 -0.51 -2.93
N LYS A 47 7.77 0.53 -2.11
CA LYS A 47 9.12 1.04 -1.84
C LYS A 47 9.91 0.08 -0.96
N SER A 48 11.05 -0.39 -1.45
CA SER A 48 12.02 -1.13 -0.62
C SER A 48 13.44 -0.98 -1.15
N SER A 49 14.41 -0.91 -0.24
CA SER A 49 15.85 -0.94 -0.55
C SER A 49 16.51 -2.28 -0.22
N LYS A 50 15.78 -3.21 0.41
CA LYS A 50 16.29 -4.51 0.83
C LYS A 50 16.01 -5.55 -0.26
N PRO A 51 17.02 -6.19 -0.87
CA PRO A 51 16.82 -7.13 -1.98
C PRO A 51 15.81 -8.24 -1.70
N LYS A 52 15.91 -8.87 -0.52
CA LYS A 52 14.96 -9.92 -0.08
C LYS A 52 13.50 -9.45 -0.03
N ARG A 53 13.27 -8.17 0.32
CA ARG A 53 11.91 -7.59 0.35
C ARG A 53 11.42 -7.22 -1.04
N ILE A 54 12.31 -6.79 -1.94
CA ILE A 54 11.95 -6.51 -3.33
C ILE A 54 11.46 -7.81 -4.00
N GLU A 55 12.20 -8.90 -3.82
CA GLU A 55 11.81 -10.23 -4.33
C GLU A 55 10.49 -10.70 -3.72
N SER A 56 10.35 -10.63 -2.39
CA SER A 56 9.10 -10.99 -1.72
C SER A 56 7.91 -10.16 -2.20
N ASN A 57 8.07 -8.84 -2.35
CA ASN A 57 7.01 -7.95 -2.85
C ASN A 57 6.59 -8.26 -4.29
N PHE A 58 7.47 -8.87 -5.08
CA PHE A 58 7.18 -9.28 -6.46
C PHE A 58 6.45 -10.63 -6.52
N ASN A 59 6.68 -11.51 -5.54
CA ASN A 59 6.04 -12.83 -5.41
C ASN A 59 4.62 -12.74 -4.86
N VAL A 60 3.77 -11.96 -5.52
CA VAL A 60 2.37 -11.68 -5.18
C VAL A 60 1.38 -12.13 -6.27
N PHE A 61 1.89 -12.62 -7.40
CA PHE A 61 1.08 -13.06 -8.53
C PHE A 61 0.77 -14.56 -8.51
N ASP A 62 1.39 -15.31 -7.60
CA ASP A 62 1.31 -16.76 -7.47
C ASP A 62 0.18 -17.26 -6.55
N PHE A 63 -0.62 -16.35 -5.99
CA PHE A 63 -1.79 -16.68 -5.18
C PHE A 63 -2.93 -15.69 -5.41
N GLU A 64 -4.14 -16.07 -4.98
CA GLU A 64 -5.33 -15.24 -5.05
C GLU A 64 -6.10 -15.28 -3.72
N LEU A 65 -6.52 -14.10 -3.25
CA LEU A 65 -7.34 -13.96 -2.06
C LEU A 65 -8.79 -14.35 -2.37
N SER A 66 -9.39 -15.15 -1.49
CA SER A 66 -10.80 -15.55 -1.64
C SER A 66 -11.73 -14.35 -1.41
N LYS A 67 -12.99 -14.47 -1.83
CA LYS A 67 -13.99 -13.39 -1.67
C LYS A 67 -14.21 -13.05 -0.20
N GLU A 68 -14.16 -14.06 0.67
CA GLU A 68 -14.30 -13.92 2.12
C GLU A 68 -13.13 -13.13 2.71
N ASP A 69 -11.89 -13.46 2.32
CA ASP A 69 -10.71 -12.74 2.81
C ASP A 69 -10.68 -11.30 2.27
N MET A 70 -11.07 -11.10 1.01
CA MET A 70 -11.24 -9.76 0.43
C MET A 70 -12.27 -8.93 1.21
N TYR A 71 -13.39 -9.54 1.65
CA TYR A 71 -14.42 -8.86 2.45
C TYR A 71 -13.89 -8.44 3.83
N VAL A 72 -13.14 -9.33 4.50
CA VAL A 72 -12.48 -9.01 5.78
C VAL A 72 -11.54 -7.83 5.62
N LEU A 73 -10.66 -7.87 4.61
CA LEU A 73 -9.69 -6.81 4.33
C LEU A 73 -10.36 -5.46 4.00
N ASN A 74 -11.42 -5.47 3.20
CA ASN A 74 -12.19 -4.26 2.90
C ASN A 74 -12.88 -3.69 4.14
N SER A 75 -13.30 -4.54 5.08
CA SER A 75 -13.92 -4.08 6.33
C SER A 75 -12.91 -3.38 7.24
N MET A 76 -11.63 -3.76 7.17
CA MET A 76 -10.55 -3.12 7.92
C MET A 76 -10.20 -1.72 7.38
N GLU A 77 -10.31 -1.51 6.07
CA GLU A 77 -10.06 -0.22 5.40
C GLU A 77 -11.03 0.87 5.86
N ASN A 78 -12.30 0.52 6.12
CA ASN A 78 -13.33 1.49 6.50
C ASN A 78 -13.20 2.03 7.94
N GLY A 79 -12.42 1.36 8.80
CA GLY A 79 -12.24 1.77 10.20
C GLY A 79 -11.08 2.74 10.44
N ASN A 80 -10.11 2.76 9.53
CA ASN A 80 -8.92 3.60 9.62
C ASN A 80 -8.71 4.22 8.24
N SER A 81 -8.80 5.54 8.13
CA SER A 81 -8.48 6.24 6.89
C SER A 81 -7.01 6.05 6.54
N TYR A 82 -6.70 4.96 5.83
CA TYR A 82 -5.35 4.58 5.45
C TYR A 82 -4.83 5.36 4.24
N CYS A 83 -5.67 6.21 3.65
CA CYS A 83 -5.27 7.25 2.70
C CYS A 83 -6.44 8.23 2.53
N SER A 84 -6.72 9.08 3.51
CA SER A 84 -7.58 10.26 3.28
C SER A 84 -6.72 11.52 3.28
N ASP A 85 -5.87 11.65 2.27
CA ASP A 85 -5.70 13.00 1.78
C ASP A 85 -5.41 13.07 0.27
N SER A 86 -6.48 12.98 -0.52
CA SER A 86 -6.45 13.40 -1.93
C SER A 86 -6.28 14.92 -2.07
N SER A 87 -6.29 15.71 -0.98
CA SER A 87 -6.03 17.16 -1.00
C SER A 87 -4.55 17.54 -0.84
N ILE A 88 -3.64 16.58 -0.58
CA ILE A 88 -2.18 16.86 -0.62
C ILE A 88 -1.65 16.99 -2.05
N PHE A 89 -2.42 16.56 -3.06
CA PHE A 89 -2.08 16.75 -4.47
C PHE A 89 -2.69 18.02 -5.08
N ASP A 90 -2.93 19.06 -4.28
CA ASP A 90 -3.35 20.35 -4.82
C ASP A 90 -2.12 21.17 -5.26
N GLY A 91 -1.44 20.71 -6.32
CA GLY A 91 -0.56 21.50 -7.21
C GLY A 91 0.66 22.25 -6.63
N ALA A 92 0.80 22.41 -5.32
CA ALA A 92 1.68 23.39 -4.70
C ALA A 92 3.17 23.02 -4.74
N PHE A 93 3.52 21.81 -5.16
CA PHE A 93 4.91 21.37 -5.32
C PHE A 93 5.56 21.83 -6.64
N TRP A 94 4.77 22.26 -7.62
CA TRP A 94 5.26 22.64 -8.96
C TRP A 94 5.03 24.12 -9.32
N ASN A 95 4.92 25.02 -8.34
CA ASN A 95 5.05 26.45 -8.63
C ASN A 95 6.53 26.78 -8.91
N ILE A 96 6.93 26.56 -10.17
CA ILE A 96 8.26 26.90 -10.69
C ILE A 96 8.49 28.43 -10.72
N GLU A 97 7.44 29.24 -10.53
CA GLU A 97 7.56 30.71 -10.52
C GLU A 97 8.14 31.28 -9.22
N ASP A 98 8.09 30.55 -8.09
CA ASP A 98 8.52 31.09 -6.78
C ASP A 98 10.01 30.86 -6.46
N ASN A 99 10.79 30.20 -7.33
CA ASN A 99 12.20 29.87 -7.06
C ASN A 99 13.22 30.43 -8.06
N LEU A 100 12.82 31.39 -8.91
CA LEU A 100 13.74 32.08 -9.83
C LEU A 100 13.82 33.60 -9.65
N ILE A 101 13.16 34.19 -8.65
CA ILE A 101 13.28 35.62 -8.34
C ILE A 101 13.75 35.73 -6.90
N ASN A 102 15.07 35.67 -6.69
CA ASN A 102 15.86 36.26 -5.60
C ASN A 102 17.22 35.55 -5.52
N LYS A 103 18.05 35.78 -6.55
CA LYS A 103 19.51 35.74 -6.44
C LYS A 103 20.02 37.04 -7.05
N GLU A 104 19.97 38.10 -6.24
CA GLU A 104 20.90 39.24 -6.31
C GLU A 104 21.52 39.41 -4.92
#